data_AF-A0A9P7TXQ8-F1
#
_entry.id   AF-A0A9P7TXQ8-F1
#
_cell.length_a   1.000
_cell.length_b   1.000
_cell.length_c   1.000
_cell.angle_alpha   90.00
_cell.angle_beta   90.00
_cell.angle_gamma   90.00
#
_symmetry.space_group_name_H-M   'P 1'
#
loop_
_entity.id
_entity.type
_entity.pdbx_description
1 polymer ?
#
loop_
_entity_poly.entity_id
_entity_poly.type
_entity_poly.pdbx_seq_one_letter_code
_entity_poly.pdbx_strand_id
1 'polypeptide(L)'
;MDDTPLYPILLTGGIFSDRVAVYLGLREDNYENLNPIPDLPVVSVPPVRNPSLTVNDSLYSDCTDEATMREKICGALRICLHNNYDRAVIGDFGLGDGFHNPPQVVAETWRDLLLFDPDLCGQFESVDFAFVDPMQSTTQVLWDKREKRNEGRRAGPAAKKGASLHTQGESLSSRRAATDMAIFESVFHPDEIKRVREVAASSSSTNMVLSFS
;
A
#
# COMPACT_ATOMS: atom_id res chain seq x y z
N MET A 1 -31.55 9.41 -10.52
CA MET A 1 -30.87 10.55 -9.88
C MET A 1 -29.59 10.75 -10.66
N ASP A 2 -29.25 11.98 -11.01
CA ASP A 2 -28.06 12.29 -11.80
C ASP A 2 -26.80 11.90 -11.00
N ASP A 3 -26.14 10.81 -11.42
CA ASP A 3 -24.83 10.36 -10.91
C ASP A 3 -23.69 11.23 -11.50
N THR A 4 -23.90 12.54 -11.60
CA THR A 4 -22.83 13.42 -12.07
C THR A 4 -21.85 13.65 -10.91
N PRO A 5 -20.58 13.20 -11.02
CA PRO A 5 -19.62 13.42 -9.95
C PRO A 5 -19.43 14.93 -9.74
N LEU A 6 -19.63 15.38 -8.49
CA LEU A 6 -19.46 16.78 -8.08
C LEU A 6 -17.99 17.25 -8.14
N TYR A 7 -17.05 16.32 -8.34
CA TYR A 7 -15.63 16.59 -8.43
C TYR A 7 -15.12 16.26 -9.84
N PRO A 8 -14.31 17.14 -10.47
CA PRO A 8 -13.88 16.96 -11.87
C PRO A 8 -12.89 15.81 -12.06
N ILE A 9 -12.33 15.27 -10.97
CA ILE A 9 -11.40 14.14 -11.00
C ILE A 9 -12.16 12.88 -10.62
N LEU A 10 -12.04 11.85 -11.44
CA LEU A 10 -12.61 10.53 -11.18
C LEU A 10 -12.05 9.94 -9.89
N LEU A 11 -12.79 9.02 -9.28
CA LEU A 11 -12.37 8.33 -8.05
C LEU A 11 -10.97 7.70 -8.18
N THR A 12 -10.66 7.13 -9.33
CA THR A 12 -9.37 6.50 -9.67
C THR A 12 -8.46 7.41 -10.51
N GLY A 13 -8.84 8.67 -10.69
CA GLY A 13 -8.06 9.66 -11.42
C GLY A 13 -6.79 10.10 -10.69
N GLY A 14 -5.84 10.60 -11.46
CA GLY A 14 -4.60 11.19 -10.99
C GLY A 14 -4.29 12.51 -11.68
N ILE A 15 -3.41 13.31 -11.08
CA ILE A 15 -2.90 14.57 -11.65
C ILE A 15 -1.43 14.37 -11.99
N PHE A 16 -1.04 14.73 -13.21
CA PHE A 16 0.35 14.81 -13.62
C PHE A 16 0.82 16.28 -13.58
N SER A 17 1.92 16.53 -12.88
CA SER A 17 2.59 17.83 -12.82
C SER A 17 3.98 17.67 -13.45
N ASP A 18 4.14 18.17 -14.68
CA ASP A 18 5.36 17.96 -15.48
C ASP A 18 6.59 18.67 -14.92
N ARG A 19 6.40 19.91 -14.42
CA ARG A 19 7.51 20.76 -13.95
C ARG A 19 7.31 21.16 -12.50
N VAL A 20 7.97 20.48 -11.59
CA VAL A 20 7.90 20.76 -10.15
C VAL A 20 9.29 21.11 -9.63
N ALA A 21 9.45 22.38 -9.26
CA ALA A 21 10.68 22.89 -8.69
C ALA A 21 10.79 22.53 -7.20
N VAL A 22 11.87 21.87 -6.81
CA VAL A 22 12.18 21.57 -5.40
C VAL A 22 13.22 22.55 -4.86
N TYR A 23 12.77 23.47 -4.02
CA TYR A 23 13.65 24.55 -3.52
C TYR A 23 14.48 24.16 -2.30
N LEU A 24 13.92 23.28 -1.45
CA LEU A 24 14.48 23.00 -0.13
C LEU A 24 14.99 21.56 -0.07
N GLY A 25 16.15 21.39 0.55
CA GLY A 25 16.74 20.09 0.85
C GLY A 25 16.00 19.36 1.97
N LEU A 26 16.58 18.23 2.38
CA LEU A 26 16.00 17.38 3.41
C LEU A 26 16.05 18.06 4.78
N ARG A 27 15.34 17.48 5.74
CA ARG A 27 15.30 18.00 7.12
C ARG A 27 16.69 17.95 7.78
N GLU A 28 17.47 16.93 7.45
CA GLU A 28 18.84 16.71 7.91
C GLU A 28 19.78 17.86 7.48
N ASP A 29 19.49 18.46 6.32
CA ASP A 29 20.21 19.62 5.78
C ASP A 29 19.57 20.96 6.23
N ASN A 30 18.74 20.94 7.28
CA ASN A 30 18.00 22.11 7.77
C ASN A 30 17.19 22.83 6.68
N TYR A 31 16.69 22.10 5.67
CA TYR A 31 15.97 22.67 4.53
C TYR A 31 16.77 23.72 3.76
N GLU A 32 18.09 23.53 3.62
CA GLU A 32 18.94 24.41 2.81
C GLU A 32 18.45 24.51 1.36
N ASN A 33 18.70 25.67 0.72
CA ASN A 33 18.29 25.89 -0.67
C ASN A 33 19.09 25.00 -1.62
N LEU A 34 18.39 24.26 -2.48
CA LEU A 34 19.02 23.43 -3.51
C LEU A 34 19.52 24.31 -4.67
N ASN A 35 20.78 24.09 -5.06
CA ASN A 35 21.39 24.74 -6.23
C ASN A 35 22.27 23.73 -7.00
N PRO A 36 21.90 23.35 -8.23
CA PRO A 36 20.74 23.83 -9.00
C PRO A 36 19.41 23.37 -8.41
N ILE A 37 18.32 24.11 -8.70
CA ILE A 37 16.96 23.71 -8.33
C ILE A 37 16.55 22.51 -9.20
N PRO A 38 16.27 21.33 -8.61
CA PRO A 38 15.81 20.18 -9.37
C PRO A 38 14.40 20.41 -9.94
N ASP A 39 14.18 19.88 -11.15
CA ASP A 39 12.86 19.75 -11.76
C ASP A 39 12.45 18.28 -11.70
N LEU A 40 11.41 17.96 -10.93
CA LEU A 40 10.96 16.60 -10.65
C LEU A 40 9.48 16.44 -10.98
N PRO A 41 9.12 15.78 -12.10
CA PRO A 41 7.73 15.50 -12.43
C PRO A 41 7.02 14.70 -11.33
N VAL A 42 5.78 15.05 -11.01
CA VAL A 42 5.00 14.41 -9.94
C VAL A 42 3.68 13.87 -10.45
N VAL A 43 3.41 12.60 -10.14
CA VAL A 43 2.09 11.99 -10.29
C VAL A 43 1.40 11.97 -8.92
N SER A 44 0.27 12.66 -8.82
CA SER A 44 -0.54 12.72 -7.61
C SER A 44 -1.80 11.86 -7.75
N VAL A 45 -1.87 10.78 -6.98
CA VAL A 45 -3.05 9.91 -6.87
C VAL A 45 -3.35 9.71 -5.38
N PRO A 46 -4.59 9.92 -4.91
CA PRO A 46 -4.92 9.64 -3.52
C PRO A 46 -5.11 8.12 -3.32
N PRO A 47 -4.41 7.46 -2.38
CA PRO A 47 -4.68 6.06 -2.06
C PRO A 47 -6.05 5.90 -1.38
N VAL A 48 -6.54 4.65 -1.30
CA VAL A 48 -7.74 4.34 -0.49
C VAL A 48 -7.45 4.69 0.97
N ARG A 49 -8.43 5.27 1.67
CA ARG A 49 -8.26 5.72 3.06
C ARG A 49 -9.24 5.01 3.97
N ASN A 50 -8.73 4.43 5.05
CA ASN A 50 -9.48 3.66 6.04
C ASN A 50 -10.37 2.58 5.38
N PRO A 51 -9.78 1.69 4.56
CA PRO A 51 -10.55 0.63 3.94
C PRO A 51 -11.23 -0.27 4.98
N SER A 52 -12.26 -0.97 4.55
CA SER A 52 -12.87 -2.03 5.34
C SER A 52 -11.93 -3.24 5.37
N LEU A 53 -11.54 -3.69 6.56
CA LEU A 53 -10.59 -4.78 6.76
C LEU A 53 -11.24 -6.01 7.38
N THR A 54 -10.61 -7.17 7.15
CA THR A 54 -10.97 -8.44 7.77
C THR A 54 -10.79 -8.42 9.30
N VAL A 55 -11.32 -9.45 9.98
CA VAL A 55 -11.26 -9.58 11.45
C VAL A 55 -9.82 -9.64 11.99
N ASN A 56 -8.79 -9.81 11.17
CA ASN A 56 -7.37 -9.80 11.57
C ASN A 56 -6.58 -8.57 11.03
N ASP A 57 -7.25 -7.61 10.38
CA ASP A 57 -6.66 -6.41 9.79
C ASP A 57 -5.56 -6.69 8.74
N SER A 58 -5.49 -7.91 8.20
CA SER A 58 -4.44 -8.31 7.24
C SER A 58 -4.87 -8.22 5.78
N LEU A 59 -6.17 -8.13 5.51
CA LEU A 59 -6.75 -8.13 4.16
C LEU A 59 -7.91 -7.13 4.10
N TYR A 60 -8.23 -6.67 2.89
CA TYR A 60 -9.50 -5.99 2.63
C TYR A 60 -10.67 -6.95 2.87
N SER A 61 -11.74 -6.46 3.49
CA SER A 61 -13.00 -7.21 3.58
C SER A 61 -13.97 -6.84 2.45
N ASP A 62 -13.77 -5.69 1.79
CA ASP A 62 -14.56 -5.23 0.66
C ASP A 62 -13.71 -5.32 -0.62
N CYS A 63 -14.19 -6.06 -1.61
CA CYS A 63 -13.52 -6.19 -2.91
C CYS A 63 -13.46 -4.86 -3.67
N THR A 64 -14.37 -3.92 -3.38
CA THR A 64 -14.40 -2.59 -3.97
C THR A 64 -13.20 -1.75 -3.53
N ASP A 65 -12.83 -1.82 -2.25
CA ASP A 65 -11.67 -1.10 -1.71
C ASP A 65 -10.37 -1.62 -2.34
N GLU A 66 -10.24 -2.96 -2.42
CA GLU A 66 -9.09 -3.62 -3.03
C GLU A 66 -8.96 -3.27 -4.52
N ALA A 67 -10.06 -3.40 -5.29
CA ALA A 67 -10.09 -3.05 -6.70
C ALA A 67 -9.78 -1.56 -6.92
N THR A 68 -10.35 -0.68 -6.11
CA THR A 68 -10.09 0.76 -6.18
C THR A 68 -8.62 1.08 -5.91
N MET A 69 -8.01 0.43 -4.91
CA MET A 69 -6.58 0.60 -4.61
C MET A 69 -5.71 0.12 -5.79
N ARG A 70 -6.02 -1.05 -6.36
CA ARG A 70 -5.32 -1.57 -7.54
C ARG A 70 -5.44 -0.64 -8.74
N GLU A 71 -6.64 -0.14 -9.03
CA GLU A 71 -6.88 0.79 -10.14
C GLU A 71 -6.13 2.11 -9.96
N LYS A 72 -6.05 2.63 -8.73
CA LYS A 72 -5.27 3.83 -8.41
C LYS A 72 -3.77 3.62 -8.65
N ILE A 73 -3.23 2.50 -8.21
CA ILE A 73 -1.82 2.14 -8.44
C ILE A 73 -1.54 1.99 -9.94
N CYS A 74 -2.39 1.23 -10.65
CA CYS A 74 -2.28 1.03 -12.10
C CYS A 74 -2.38 2.37 -12.86
N GLY A 75 -3.32 3.23 -12.48
CA GLY A 75 -3.49 4.57 -13.05
C GLY A 75 -2.25 5.44 -12.87
N ALA A 76 -1.64 5.43 -11.68
CA ALA A 76 -0.39 6.16 -11.43
C ALA A 76 0.74 5.70 -12.36
N LEU A 77 0.94 4.38 -12.49
CA LEU A 77 1.97 3.80 -13.37
C LEU A 77 1.70 4.13 -14.85
N ARG A 78 0.45 4.02 -15.31
CA ARG A 78 0.05 4.39 -16.67
C ARG A 78 0.29 5.87 -16.96
N ILE A 79 0.05 6.77 -16.00
CA ILE A 79 0.36 8.20 -16.15
C ILE A 79 1.87 8.40 -16.34
N CYS A 80 2.72 7.72 -15.59
CA CYS A 80 4.18 7.80 -15.78
C CYS A 80 4.58 7.40 -17.20
N LEU A 81 4.15 6.22 -17.65
CA LEU A 81 4.50 5.69 -18.98
C LEU A 81 3.94 6.54 -20.11
N HIS A 82 2.70 7.05 -19.98
CA HIS A 82 2.11 7.96 -20.96
C HIS A 82 2.93 9.24 -21.15
N ASN A 83 3.65 9.68 -20.12
CA ASN A 83 4.52 10.87 -20.17
C ASN A 83 5.99 10.50 -20.40
N ASN A 84 6.29 9.26 -20.82
CA ASN A 84 7.64 8.75 -21.09
C ASN A 84 8.58 8.73 -19.87
N TYR A 85 8.03 8.48 -18.68
CA TYR A 85 8.80 8.22 -17.47
C TYR A 85 8.76 6.73 -17.13
N ASP A 86 9.93 6.08 -17.19
CA ASP A 86 10.17 4.67 -16.90
C ASP A 86 10.93 4.45 -15.58
N ARG A 87 11.22 5.53 -14.85
CA ARG A 87 11.79 5.51 -13.50
C ARG A 87 10.84 6.22 -12.54
N ALA A 88 10.51 5.58 -11.43
CA ALA A 88 9.58 6.13 -10.45
C ALA A 88 10.09 5.95 -9.01
N VAL A 89 9.92 6.98 -8.19
CA VAL A 89 10.09 6.91 -6.73
C VAL A 89 8.72 6.97 -6.08
N ILE A 90 8.41 6.01 -5.21
CA ILE A 90 7.12 5.86 -4.56
C ILE A 90 7.34 5.92 -3.05
N GLY A 91 6.62 6.82 -2.37
CA GLY A 91 6.65 6.91 -0.91
C GLY A 91 5.85 5.80 -0.23
N ASP A 92 5.45 6.04 1.03
CA ASP A 92 4.60 5.17 1.86
C ASP A 92 3.13 5.11 1.38
N PHE A 93 2.91 4.87 0.08
CA PHE A 93 1.63 5.04 -0.60
C PHE A 93 0.52 4.15 0.00
N GLY A 94 -0.43 4.79 0.70
CA GLY A 94 -1.55 4.11 1.36
C GLY A 94 -1.20 3.44 2.69
N LEU A 95 0.03 3.58 3.17
CA LEU A 95 0.48 3.00 4.43
C LEU A 95 0.40 4.01 5.59
N GLY A 96 0.66 3.53 6.80
CA GLY A 96 0.75 4.32 8.02
C GLY A 96 -0.60 4.69 8.64
N ASP A 97 -0.52 5.53 9.68
CA ASP A 97 -1.64 5.94 10.53
C ASP A 97 -2.68 6.84 9.82
N GLY A 98 -2.34 7.34 8.62
CA GLY A 98 -3.25 8.17 7.83
C GLY A 98 -4.25 7.38 6.99
N PHE A 99 -3.87 6.17 6.56
CA PHE A 99 -4.55 5.43 5.49
C PHE A 99 -4.97 4.01 5.87
N HIS A 100 -4.16 3.27 6.62
CA HIS A 100 -4.51 1.92 7.12
C HIS A 100 -4.76 0.85 6.06
N ASN A 101 -4.15 0.93 4.89
CA ASN A 101 -4.23 -0.19 3.95
C ASN A 101 -3.33 -1.34 4.44
N PRO A 102 -3.70 -2.62 4.20
CA PRO A 102 -2.89 -3.75 4.62
C PRO A 102 -1.55 -3.77 3.86
N PRO A 103 -0.40 -3.67 4.54
CA PRO A 103 0.88 -3.46 3.88
C PRO A 103 1.28 -4.61 2.94
N GLN A 104 1.00 -5.86 3.34
CA GLN A 104 1.25 -7.04 2.50
C GLN A 104 0.49 -6.95 1.17
N VAL A 105 -0.82 -6.65 1.23
CA VAL A 105 -1.67 -6.59 0.03
C VAL A 105 -1.25 -5.44 -0.88
N VAL A 106 -0.89 -4.28 -0.31
CA VAL A 106 -0.39 -3.14 -1.08
C VAL A 106 0.92 -3.49 -1.78
N ALA A 107 1.88 -4.10 -1.08
CA ALA A 107 3.16 -4.53 -1.66
C ALA A 107 2.95 -5.55 -2.79
N GLU A 108 2.11 -6.55 -2.57
CA GLU A 108 1.76 -7.56 -3.58
C GLU A 108 1.05 -6.93 -4.78
N THR A 109 0.19 -5.94 -4.56
CA THR A 109 -0.48 -5.21 -5.65
C THR A 109 0.52 -4.49 -6.54
N TRP A 110 1.51 -3.80 -5.97
CA TRP A 110 2.60 -3.20 -6.73
C TRP A 110 3.40 -4.24 -7.51
N ARG A 111 3.82 -5.33 -6.85
CA ARG A 111 4.56 -6.42 -7.48
C ARG A 111 3.78 -7.00 -8.66
N ASP A 112 2.50 -7.30 -8.47
CA ASP A 112 1.70 -7.97 -9.48
C ASP A 112 1.45 -7.08 -10.68
N LEU A 113 1.26 -5.77 -10.47
CA LEU A 113 1.16 -4.81 -11.56
C LEU A 113 2.49 -4.67 -12.32
N LEU A 114 3.62 -4.56 -11.63
CA LEU A 114 4.92 -4.38 -12.27
C LEU A 114 5.44 -5.63 -12.99
N LEU A 115 5.07 -6.83 -12.53
CA LEU A 115 5.61 -8.09 -13.05
C LEU A 115 4.66 -8.87 -13.95
N PHE A 116 3.34 -8.69 -13.83
CA PHE A 116 2.37 -9.54 -14.52
C PHE A 116 1.30 -8.79 -15.30
N ASP A 117 1.13 -7.48 -15.08
CA ASP A 117 0.19 -6.71 -15.90
C ASP A 117 0.71 -6.59 -17.34
N PRO A 118 -0.10 -6.96 -18.35
CA PRO A 118 0.36 -6.99 -19.74
C PRO A 118 0.76 -5.62 -20.30
N ASP A 119 0.22 -4.53 -19.75
CA ASP A 119 0.50 -3.18 -20.22
C ASP A 119 1.70 -2.54 -19.49
N LEU A 120 2.08 -3.06 -18.32
CA LEU A 120 3.11 -2.47 -17.46
C LEU A 120 4.38 -3.33 -17.33
N CYS A 121 4.26 -4.65 -17.49
CA CYS A 121 5.37 -5.58 -17.34
C CYS A 121 6.51 -5.24 -18.31
N GLY A 122 7.70 -5.01 -17.76
CA GLY A 122 8.91 -4.70 -18.52
C GLY A 122 8.97 -3.27 -19.08
N GLN A 123 8.05 -2.38 -18.71
CA GLN A 123 8.02 -0.99 -19.18
C GLN A 123 8.83 -0.03 -18.30
N PHE A 124 9.03 -0.36 -17.03
CA PHE A 124 9.83 0.46 -16.11
C PHE A 124 11.26 -0.06 -16.05
N GLU A 125 12.23 0.86 -16.14
CA GLU A 125 13.65 0.55 -15.88
C GLU A 125 13.91 0.41 -14.38
N SER A 126 13.33 1.29 -13.56
CA SER A 126 13.44 1.19 -12.10
C SER A 126 12.22 1.75 -11.37
N VAL A 127 11.89 1.12 -10.24
CA VAL A 127 10.89 1.60 -9.29
C VAL A 127 11.48 1.50 -7.89
N ASP A 128 11.59 2.64 -7.22
CA ASP A 128 12.21 2.76 -5.90
C ASP A 128 11.13 3.06 -4.85
N PHE A 129 10.98 2.20 -3.84
CA PHE A 129 10.10 2.44 -2.70
C PHE A 129 10.86 3.14 -1.58
N ALA A 130 10.56 4.41 -1.35
CA ALA A 130 11.23 5.27 -0.37
C ALA A 130 10.38 5.43 0.89
N PHE A 131 10.79 4.78 1.98
CA PHE A 131 10.11 4.84 3.27
C PHE A 131 10.62 6.03 4.10
N VAL A 132 9.72 6.94 4.50
CA VAL A 132 10.10 8.12 5.30
C VAL A 132 10.55 7.70 6.71
N ASP A 133 9.84 6.74 7.30
CA ASP A 133 10.21 6.11 8.55
C ASP A 133 10.35 4.58 8.34
N PRO A 134 11.58 4.05 8.22
CA PRO A 134 11.83 2.62 8.09
C PRO A 134 11.29 1.76 9.25
N MET A 135 11.02 2.38 10.40
CA MET A 135 10.49 1.71 11.59
C MET A 135 8.96 1.73 11.65
N GLN A 136 8.29 2.41 10.72
CA GLN A 136 6.84 2.44 10.66
C GLN A 136 6.29 1.03 10.42
N SER A 137 5.19 0.70 11.12
CA SER A 137 4.44 -0.53 10.91
C SER A 137 2.95 -0.23 10.90
N THR A 138 2.33 -0.25 9.72
CA THR A 138 0.88 -0.08 9.56
C THR A 138 0.11 -1.16 10.31
N THR A 139 0.63 -2.39 10.27
CA THR A 139 0.07 -3.54 10.99
C THR A 139 0.05 -3.30 12.51
N GLN A 140 1.14 -2.78 13.09
CA GLN A 140 1.17 -2.44 14.51
C GLN A 140 0.15 -1.35 14.85
N VAL A 141 0.05 -0.31 14.02
CA VAL A 141 -0.93 0.78 14.20
C VAL A 141 -2.37 0.23 14.21
N LEU A 142 -2.68 -0.69 13.30
CA LEU A 142 -3.98 -1.35 13.22
C LEU A 142 -4.29 -2.16 14.49
N TRP A 143 -3.33 -2.96 14.96
CA TRP A 143 -3.47 -3.73 16.20
C TRP A 143 -3.69 -2.84 17.42
N ASP A 144 -2.89 -1.78 17.58
CA ASP A 144 -3.02 -0.84 18.69
C ASP A 144 -4.40 -0.15 18.69
N LYS A 145 -4.89 0.25 17.51
CA LYS A 145 -6.23 0.85 17.36
C LYS A 145 -7.35 -0.12 17.73
N ARG A 146 -7.19 -1.39 17.36
CA ARG A 146 -8.14 -2.44 17.72
C ARG A 146 -8.14 -2.70 19.22
N GLU A 147 -6.97 -2.78 19.86
CA GLU A 147 -6.84 -2.98 21.30
C GLU A 147 -7.52 -1.84 22.07
N LYS A 148 -7.21 -0.59 21.72
CA LYS A 148 -7.87 0.61 22.30
C LYS A 148 -9.40 0.57 22.15
N ARG A 149 -9.91 0.12 20.99
CA ARG A 149 -11.35 -0.04 20.75
C ARG A 149 -11.96 -1.12 21.64
N ASN A 150 -11.25 -2.22 21.86
CA ASN A 150 -11.69 -3.31 22.71
C ASN A 150 -11.67 -2.93 24.20
N GLU A 151 -10.66 -2.19 24.65
CA GLU A 151 -10.59 -1.63 26.01
C GLU A 151 -11.74 -0.65 26.28
N GLY A 152 -12.02 0.27 25.35
CA GLY A 152 -13.16 1.19 25.46
C GLY A 152 -14.50 0.47 25.55
N ARG A 153 -14.67 -0.65 24.82
CA ARG A 153 -15.87 -1.50 24.93
C ARG A 153 -15.96 -2.24 26.28
N ARG A 154 -14.83 -2.64 26.86
CA ARG A 154 -14.76 -3.27 28.20
C ARG A 154 -14.99 -2.27 29.33
N ALA A 155 -14.68 -0.99 29.12
CA ALA A 155 -14.84 0.08 30.12
C ALA A 155 -16.25 0.69 30.20
N GLY A 156 -17.17 0.40 29.26
CA GLY A 156 -18.61 0.73 29.37
C GLY A 156 -19.37 -0.25 30.28
N PRO A 157 -20.61 0.08 30.72
CA PRO A 157 -21.05 0.29 32.12
C PRO A 157 -20.83 -0.87 33.11
N ALA A 158 -19.65 -1.50 33.12
CA ALA A 158 -19.26 -2.55 34.05
C ALA A 158 -18.51 -2.03 35.29
N ALA A 159 -18.66 -0.75 35.64
CA ALA A 159 -18.34 -0.24 36.97
C ALA A 159 -19.42 -0.69 37.98
N LYS A 160 -19.65 -2.00 38.11
CA LYS A 160 -20.37 -2.65 39.21
C LYS A 160 -20.17 -4.17 39.17
N LYS A 161 -19.06 -4.60 39.77
CA LYS A 161 -18.87 -5.77 40.65
C LYS A 161 -17.49 -6.38 40.40
N GLY A 162 -16.67 -6.33 41.45
CA GLY A 162 -15.37 -6.97 41.46
C GLY A 162 -15.49 -8.48 41.32
N ALA A 163 -14.62 -9.03 40.48
CA ALA A 163 -14.07 -10.36 40.62
C ALA A 163 -12.80 -10.40 39.78
N SER A 164 -11.65 -10.36 40.45
CA SER A 164 -10.35 -10.64 39.87
C SER A 164 -10.29 -12.13 39.52
N LEU A 165 -10.33 -12.47 38.23
CA LEU A 165 -9.85 -13.75 37.73
C LEU A 165 -8.70 -13.49 36.76
N HIS A 166 -7.49 -13.86 37.21
CA HIS A 166 -6.33 -14.03 36.37
C HIS A 166 -6.60 -15.16 35.38
N THR A 167 -6.92 -14.81 34.14
CA THR A 167 -6.74 -15.70 33.00
C THR A 167 -5.51 -15.19 32.27
N GLN A 168 -4.42 -15.97 32.31
CA GLN A 168 -3.25 -15.76 31.47
C GLN A 168 -3.65 -16.00 30.00
N GLY A 169 -4.22 -14.99 29.36
CA GLY A 169 -4.17 -14.87 27.92
C GLY A 169 -2.80 -14.29 27.57
N GLU A 170 -2.04 -14.96 26.71
CA GLU A 170 -0.82 -14.39 26.15
C GLU A 170 -1.12 -12.99 25.61
N SER A 171 -0.49 -11.99 26.21
CA SER A 171 -0.62 -10.61 25.77
C SER A 171 -0.03 -10.50 24.38
N LEU A 172 -0.84 -10.08 23.40
CA LEU A 172 -0.38 -9.72 22.05
C LEU A 172 0.69 -8.62 22.07
N SER A 173 0.91 -7.93 23.20
CA SER A 173 1.90 -6.85 23.34
C SER A 173 3.37 -7.31 23.23
N SER A 174 3.66 -8.62 23.22
CA SER A 174 5.04 -9.11 23.05
C SER A 174 5.46 -9.30 21.59
N ARG A 175 4.53 -9.34 20.63
CA ARG A 175 4.86 -9.45 19.20
C ARG A 175 4.78 -8.08 18.54
N ARG A 176 5.94 -7.51 18.20
CA ARG A 176 6.00 -6.40 17.26
C ARG A 176 5.68 -6.90 15.86
N ALA A 177 4.77 -6.24 15.16
CA ALA A 177 4.58 -6.47 13.75
C ALA A 177 5.83 -6.10 12.93
N ALA A 178 5.99 -6.71 11.76
CA ALA A 178 7.01 -6.31 10.81
C ALA A 178 6.81 -4.84 10.38
N THR A 179 7.90 -4.15 10.05
CA THR A 179 7.82 -2.81 9.48
C THR A 179 7.29 -2.87 8.05
N ASP A 180 6.71 -1.78 7.59
CA ASP A 180 6.19 -1.67 6.22
C ASP A 180 7.33 -1.89 5.21
N MET A 181 8.52 -1.34 5.49
CA MET A 181 9.73 -1.56 4.70
C MET A 181 10.12 -3.05 4.63
N ALA A 182 10.17 -3.75 5.77
CA ALA A 182 10.54 -5.17 5.80
C ALA A 182 9.55 -6.05 5.01
N ILE A 183 8.28 -5.68 5.00
CA ILE A 183 7.25 -6.34 4.19
C ILE A 183 7.56 -6.15 2.70
N PHE A 184 7.82 -4.92 2.26
CA PHE A 184 8.18 -4.65 0.87
C PHE A 184 9.48 -5.35 0.46
N GLU A 185 10.52 -5.31 1.30
CA GLU A 185 11.77 -6.05 1.07
C GLU A 185 11.51 -7.55 0.86
N SER A 186 10.61 -8.15 1.66
CA SER A 186 10.27 -9.56 1.52
C SER A 186 9.52 -9.87 0.22
N VAL A 187 8.57 -9.01 -0.18
CA VAL A 187 7.72 -9.19 -1.38
C VAL A 187 8.53 -9.00 -2.66
N PHE A 188 9.50 -8.10 -2.65
CA PHE A 188 10.39 -7.81 -3.78
C PHE A 188 11.73 -8.54 -3.68
N HIS A 189 11.90 -9.46 -2.73
CA HIS A 189 13.11 -10.28 -2.63
C HIS A 189 13.27 -11.13 -3.91
N PRO A 190 14.48 -11.27 -4.48
CA PRO A 190 14.69 -12.01 -5.73
C PRO A 190 14.16 -13.46 -5.69
N ASP A 191 14.33 -14.14 -4.56
CA ASP A 191 13.81 -15.51 -4.39
C ASP A 191 12.28 -15.57 -4.39
N GLU A 192 11.64 -14.56 -3.79
CA GLU A 192 10.18 -14.45 -3.76
C GLU A 192 9.64 -14.14 -5.16
N ILE A 193 10.25 -13.19 -5.87
CA ILE A 193 9.92 -12.90 -7.27
C ILE A 193 10.06 -14.16 -8.13
N LYS A 194 11.16 -14.89 -7.99
CA LYS A 194 11.39 -16.14 -8.72
C LYS A 194 10.29 -17.16 -8.42
N ARG A 195 9.98 -17.40 -7.14
CA ARG A 195 8.93 -18.31 -6.69
C ARG A 195 7.57 -17.95 -7.29
N VAL A 196 7.18 -16.68 -7.23
CA VAL A 196 5.88 -16.22 -7.75
C VAL A 196 5.80 -16.37 -9.27
N ARG A 197 6.88 -16.09 -10.00
CA ARG A 197 6.94 -16.31 -11.47
C ARG A 197 6.82 -17.79 -11.84
N GLU A 198 7.48 -18.68 -11.11
CA GLU A 198 7.38 -20.13 -11.32
C GLU A 198 5.96 -20.64 -11.06
N VAL A 199 5.32 -20.18 -9.99
CA VAL A 199 3.91 -20.50 -9.69
C VAL A 199 3.00 -20.01 -10.82
N ALA A 200 3.13 -18.76 -11.25
CA ALA A 200 2.31 -18.21 -12.33
C ALA A 200 2.47 -18.98 -13.66
N ALA A 201 3.69 -19.37 -14.03
CA ALA A 201 3.96 -20.17 -15.22
C ALA A 201 3.34 -21.58 -15.13
N SER A 202 3.37 -22.20 -13.95
CA SER A 202 2.74 -23.50 -13.72
C SER A 202 1.21 -23.44 -13.82
N SER A 203 0.58 -22.39 -13.26
CA SER A 203 -0.87 -22.20 -13.33
C SER A 203 -1.37 -21.89 -14.74
N SER A 204 -0.60 -21.18 -15.55
CA SER A 204 -0.93 -20.94 -16.98
C SER A 204 -0.85 -22.23 -17.81
N SER A 205 -0.01 -23.18 -17.41
CA SER A 205 0.17 -24.46 -18.13
C SER A 205 -0.94 -25.48 -17.82
N THR A 206 -1.56 -25.42 -16.64
CA THR A 206 -2.64 -26.36 -16.26
C THR A 206 -3.99 -26.01 -16.93
N ASN A 207 -4.21 -24.77 -17.36
CA ASN A 207 -5.46 -24.33 -17.98
C ASN A 207 -5.51 -24.50 -19.51
N MET A 208 -4.45 -25.01 -20.14
CA MET A 208 -4.40 -25.21 -21.60
C MET A 208 -4.76 -26.66 -21.98
N VAL A 209 -5.98 -27.10 -21.69
CA VAL A 209 -6.54 -28.31 -22.32
C VAL A 209 -7.16 -27.90 -23.66
N LEU A 210 -6.37 -27.95 -24.72
CA LEU A 210 -6.87 -27.83 -26.08
C LEU A 210 -7.66 -29.10 -26.43
N SER A 211 -8.99 -29.00 -26.40
CA SER A 211 -9.85 -30.01 -27.02
C SER A 211 -9.96 -29.68 -28.52
N PHE A 212 -9.40 -30.55 -29.35
CA PHE A 212 -9.68 -30.56 -30.79
C PHE A 212 -10.83 -31.55 -31.04
N SER A 213 -11.87 -31.09 -31.75
CA SER A 213 -12.91 -31.95 -32.35
C SER A 213 -12.58 -32.21 -33.81
#